data_AF-A0A968P372-F1
#
_entry.id   AF-A0A968P372-F1
#
_cell.length_a   1.000
_cell.length_b   1.000
_cell.length_c   1.000
_cell.angle_alpha   90.00
_cell.angle_beta   90.00
_cell.angle_gamma   90.00
#
_symmetry.space_group_name_H-M   'P 1'
#
loop_
_entity.id
_entity.type
_entity.pdbx_description
1 polymer ?
#
loop_
_entity_poly.entity_id
_entity_poly.type
_entity_poly.pdbx_seq_one_letter_code
_entity_poly.pdbx_strand_id
1 'polypeptide(L)'
;MAIRRSNPWPALADLFAALLVATFAGLIVMDFVAKGAAAAGADATTLEGQVAKLGEELAKANSQVEKLGTDLAQANGELLSCEIRATELANEKSDLEEQLARVRQEGDQRQARLDHFEAQVRKGGIDPPPCMLIAGRPQPLVEVTILSGGLLEVSPLELGTFGQLAGEIPGYRDLRTTKPIARESLASIARQAHAWGRSTQNSLGYECVFYAQIVIETQSVEELAKTLTYVNEYFYTQNPTDIRAFYRREGR
;
A
#
# COMPACT_ATOMS: atom_id res chain seq x y z
N MET A 1 142.06 -21.80 32.66
CA MET A 1 140.80 -21.34 32.01
C MET A 1 139.67 -22.25 32.43
N ALA A 2 138.80 -21.80 33.34
CA ALA A 2 137.65 -22.57 33.79
C ALA A 2 136.38 -22.05 33.09
N ILE A 3 135.81 -22.83 32.19
CA ILE A 3 134.57 -22.50 31.48
C ILE A 3 133.41 -22.93 32.37
N ARG A 4 132.76 -21.97 33.05
CA ARG A 4 131.47 -22.22 33.72
C ARG A 4 130.40 -22.42 32.65
N ARG A 5 129.88 -23.64 32.53
CA ARG A 5 128.66 -23.92 31.76
C ARG A 5 127.46 -23.44 32.58
N SER A 6 126.78 -22.40 32.12
CA SER A 6 125.53 -21.92 32.71
C SER A 6 124.40 -22.92 32.40
N ASN A 7 123.62 -23.27 33.43
CA ASN A 7 122.51 -24.23 33.33
C ASN A 7 121.26 -23.51 32.78
N PRO A 8 120.73 -23.87 31.60
CA PRO A 8 119.66 -23.09 30.93
C PRO A 8 118.23 -23.41 31.45
N TRP A 9 118.10 -24.36 32.36
CA TRP A 9 116.80 -24.83 32.88
C TRP A 9 115.89 -23.77 33.50
N PRO A 10 116.37 -22.73 34.23
CA PRO A 10 115.51 -21.68 34.77
C PRO A 10 114.83 -20.85 33.68
N ALA A 11 115.59 -20.52 32.62
CA ALA A 11 115.08 -19.71 31.50
C ALA A 11 114.01 -20.46 30.69
N LEU A 12 114.16 -21.78 30.55
CA LEU A 12 113.15 -22.63 29.92
C LEU A 12 111.88 -22.72 30.78
N ALA A 13 112.01 -22.89 32.10
CA ALA A 13 110.87 -22.95 33.01
C ALA A 13 110.05 -21.64 33.01
N ASP A 14 110.71 -20.48 33.00
CA ASP A 14 110.04 -19.18 32.90
C ASP A 14 109.33 -19.01 31.55
N LEU A 15 109.92 -19.53 30.46
CA LEU A 15 109.32 -19.46 29.13
C LEU A 15 108.08 -20.39 29.02
N PHE A 16 108.13 -21.58 29.62
CA PHE A 16 106.99 -22.48 29.71
C PHE A 16 105.88 -21.92 30.60
N ALA A 17 106.21 -21.32 31.74
CA ALA A 17 105.25 -20.66 32.62
C ALA A 17 104.57 -19.48 31.92
N ALA A 18 105.34 -18.64 31.21
CA ALA A 18 104.81 -17.52 30.44
C ALA A 18 103.90 -18.00 29.29
N LEU A 19 104.26 -19.10 28.61
CA LEU A 19 103.45 -19.70 27.54
C LEU A 19 102.12 -20.26 28.09
N LEU A 20 102.16 -20.90 29.26
CA LEU A 20 100.96 -21.41 29.95
C LEU A 20 100.05 -20.28 30.40
N VAL A 21 100.60 -19.23 31.01
CA VAL A 21 99.82 -18.07 31.44
C VAL A 21 99.20 -17.35 30.24
N ALA A 22 99.94 -17.20 29.13
CA ALA A 22 99.43 -16.56 27.92
C ALA A 22 98.31 -17.37 27.24
N THR A 23 98.43 -18.71 27.22
CA THR A 23 97.39 -19.59 26.64
C THR A 23 96.13 -19.63 27.49
N PHE A 24 96.25 -19.70 28.82
CA PHE A 24 95.09 -19.64 29.72
C PHE A 24 94.41 -18.27 29.70
N ALA A 25 95.18 -17.17 29.65
CA ALA A 25 94.63 -15.83 29.50
C ALA A 25 93.87 -15.68 28.17
N GLY A 26 94.43 -16.22 27.06
CA GLY A 26 93.76 -16.23 25.76
C GLY A 26 92.43 -17.00 25.75
N LEU A 27 92.38 -18.13 26.45
CA LEU A 27 91.15 -18.94 26.59
C LEU A 27 90.05 -18.23 27.40
N ILE A 28 90.42 -17.52 28.48
CA ILE A 28 89.48 -16.75 29.29
C ILE A 28 88.90 -15.58 28.50
N VAL A 29 89.74 -14.87 27.74
CA VAL A 29 89.29 -13.76 26.88
C VAL A 29 88.37 -14.27 25.78
N MET A 30 88.69 -15.40 25.15
CA MET A 30 87.82 -16.04 24.14
C MET A 30 86.46 -16.46 24.70
N ASP A 31 86.42 -17.07 25.89
CA ASP A 31 85.15 -17.44 26.54
C ASP A 31 84.30 -16.21 26.91
N PHE A 32 84.94 -15.14 27.39
CA PHE A 32 84.24 -13.89 27.70
C PHE A 32 83.69 -13.22 26.43
N VAL A 33 84.47 -13.18 25.35
CA VAL A 33 84.03 -12.66 24.04
C VAL A 33 82.91 -13.51 23.47
N ALA A 34 82.98 -14.84 23.56
CA ALA A 34 81.94 -15.75 23.10
C ALA A 34 80.63 -15.56 23.88
N LYS A 35 80.70 -15.42 25.20
CA LYS A 35 79.52 -15.14 26.05
C LYS A 35 78.93 -13.76 25.79
N GLY A 36 79.77 -12.74 25.59
CA GLY A 36 79.31 -11.40 25.21
C GLY A 36 78.62 -11.35 23.85
N ALA A 37 79.19 -12.05 22.85
CA ALA A 37 78.58 -12.17 21.52
C ALA A 37 77.25 -12.96 21.55
N ALA A 38 77.16 -14.02 22.37
CA ALA A 38 75.94 -14.78 22.55
C ALA A 38 74.81 -13.95 23.21
N ALA A 39 75.13 -13.15 24.22
CA ALA A 39 74.17 -12.24 24.86
C ALA A 39 73.66 -11.16 23.89
N ALA A 40 74.56 -10.52 23.14
CA ALA A 40 74.17 -9.54 22.13
C ALA A 40 73.32 -10.16 20.99
N GLY A 41 73.61 -11.40 20.60
CA GLY A 41 72.79 -12.15 19.64
C GLY A 41 71.40 -12.51 20.17
N ALA A 42 71.28 -12.81 21.46
CA ALA A 42 69.98 -13.04 22.11
C ALA A 42 69.13 -11.76 22.18
N ASP A 43 69.74 -10.61 22.48
CA ASP A 43 69.03 -9.32 22.50
C ASP A 43 68.57 -8.92 21.08
N ALA A 44 69.43 -9.11 20.07
CA ALA A 44 69.10 -8.83 18.67
C ALA A 44 67.91 -9.67 18.17
N THR A 45 67.92 -10.98 18.44
CA THR A 45 66.81 -11.87 18.05
C THR A 45 65.50 -11.54 18.79
N THR A 46 65.58 -11.07 20.04
CA THR A 46 64.40 -10.64 20.80
C THR A 46 63.81 -9.34 20.24
N LEU A 47 64.66 -8.37 19.87
CA LEU A 47 64.27 -7.12 19.20
C LEU A 47 63.68 -7.38 17.81
N GLU A 48 64.26 -8.28 17.01
CA GLU A 48 63.71 -8.70 15.73
C GLU A 48 62.31 -9.31 15.88
N GLY A 49 62.10 -10.14 16.91
CA GLY A 49 60.79 -10.69 17.23
C GLY A 49 59.76 -9.62 17.66
N GLN A 50 60.18 -8.58 18.36
CA GLN A 50 59.32 -7.45 18.73
C GLN A 50 58.97 -6.58 17.52
N VAL A 51 59.95 -6.29 16.64
CA VAL A 51 59.72 -5.55 15.39
C VAL A 51 58.77 -6.31 14.47
N ALA A 52 58.93 -7.64 14.35
CA ALA A 52 58.03 -8.47 13.57
C ALA A 52 56.58 -8.41 14.11
N LYS A 53 56.39 -8.53 15.44
CA LYS A 53 55.07 -8.41 16.07
C LYS A 53 54.43 -7.03 15.87
N LEU A 54 55.20 -5.95 16.05
CA LEU A 54 54.71 -4.59 15.79
C LEU A 54 54.36 -4.38 14.32
N GLY A 55 55.12 -4.98 13.39
CA GLY A 55 54.80 -4.98 11.97
C GLY A 55 53.48 -5.68 11.66
N GLU A 56 53.21 -6.83 12.27
CA GLU A 56 51.93 -7.53 12.14
C GLU A 56 50.75 -6.74 12.73
N GLU A 57 50.94 -6.12 13.89
CA GLU A 57 49.93 -5.28 14.53
C GLU A 57 49.61 -4.04 13.69
N LEU A 58 50.64 -3.39 13.12
CA LEU A 58 50.47 -2.24 12.22
C LEU A 58 49.73 -2.65 10.94
N ALA A 59 50.07 -3.80 10.35
CA ALA A 59 49.37 -4.32 9.18
C ALA A 59 47.89 -4.61 9.48
N LYS A 60 47.59 -5.19 10.64
CA LYS A 60 46.20 -5.40 11.10
C LYS A 60 45.47 -4.07 11.30
N ALA A 61 46.09 -3.10 11.95
CA ALA A 61 45.50 -1.77 12.17
C ALA A 61 45.20 -1.06 10.84
N ASN A 62 46.13 -1.09 9.88
CA ASN A 62 45.91 -0.52 8.55
C ASN A 62 44.72 -1.19 7.83
N SER A 63 44.63 -2.52 7.90
CA SER A 63 43.50 -3.24 7.30
C SER A 63 42.15 -2.89 7.93
N GLN A 64 42.14 -2.56 9.23
CA GLN A 64 40.92 -2.11 9.92
C GLN A 64 40.56 -0.68 9.53
N VAL A 65 41.55 0.20 9.40
CA VAL A 65 41.34 1.58 8.93
C VAL A 65 40.76 1.60 7.51
N GLU A 66 41.28 0.77 6.61
CA GLU A 66 40.75 0.64 5.25
C GLU A 66 39.28 0.18 5.26
N LYS A 67 38.95 -0.85 6.05
CA LYS A 67 37.57 -1.33 6.20
C LYS A 67 36.63 -0.27 6.78
N LEU A 68 37.06 0.44 7.82
CA LEU A 68 36.27 1.52 8.40
C LEU A 68 36.09 2.67 7.39
N GLY A 69 37.09 2.94 6.55
CA GLY A 69 36.99 3.90 5.46
C GLY A 69 35.95 3.49 4.42
N THR A 70 35.92 2.22 4.03
CA THR A 70 34.90 1.71 3.09
C THR A 70 33.51 1.73 3.70
N ASP A 71 33.37 1.32 4.96
CA ASP A 71 32.08 1.29 5.66
C ASP A 71 31.53 2.72 5.84
N LEU A 72 32.39 3.69 6.15
CA LEU A 72 32.01 5.10 6.25
C LEU A 72 31.57 5.67 4.90
N ALA A 73 32.28 5.33 3.81
CA ALA A 73 31.88 5.75 2.47
C ALA A 73 30.53 5.18 2.06
N GLN A 74 30.27 3.89 2.37
CA GLN A 74 28.98 3.26 2.13
C GLN A 74 27.87 3.92 2.96
N ALA A 75 28.08 4.11 4.26
CA ALA A 75 27.10 4.75 5.13
C ALA A 75 26.75 6.18 4.68
N ASN A 76 27.73 6.96 4.21
CA ASN A 76 27.49 8.29 3.63
C ASN A 76 26.65 8.21 2.34
N GLY A 77 26.89 7.20 1.50
CA GLY A 77 26.07 6.97 0.29
C GLY A 77 24.62 6.62 0.63
N GLU A 78 24.41 5.78 1.63
CA GLU A 78 23.07 5.43 2.13
C GLU A 78 22.36 6.66 2.73
N LEU A 79 23.09 7.50 3.48
CA LEU A 79 22.56 8.72 4.08
C LEU A 79 22.09 9.72 3.02
N LEU A 80 22.88 9.94 1.97
CA LEU A 80 22.50 10.77 0.83
C LEU A 80 21.27 10.22 0.11
N SER A 81 21.19 8.89 -0.08
CA SER A 81 20.01 8.27 -0.70
C SER A 81 18.76 8.45 0.17
N CYS A 82 18.88 8.32 1.49
CA CYS A 82 17.80 8.60 2.42
C CYS A 82 17.36 10.07 2.40
N GLU A 83 18.30 11.01 2.29
CA GLU A 83 18.00 12.44 2.21
C GLU A 83 17.21 12.78 0.94
N ILE A 84 17.64 12.25 -0.21
CA ILE A 84 16.92 12.39 -1.49
C ILE A 84 15.48 11.85 -1.36
N ARG A 85 15.32 10.64 -0.82
CA ARG A 85 13.99 10.05 -0.61
C ARG A 85 13.12 10.86 0.35
N ALA A 86 13.72 11.45 1.39
CA ALA A 86 12.99 12.30 2.32
C ALA A 86 12.47 13.56 1.63
N THR A 87 13.28 14.18 0.75
CA THR A 87 12.83 15.32 -0.06
C THR A 87 11.75 14.95 -1.07
N GLU A 88 11.84 13.79 -1.73
CA GLU A 88 10.81 13.31 -2.64
C GLU A 88 9.47 13.10 -1.92
N LEU A 89 9.49 12.42 -0.77
CA LEU A 89 8.28 12.20 0.05
C LEU A 89 7.69 13.51 0.57
N ALA A 90 8.52 14.51 0.89
CA ALA A 90 8.04 15.82 1.30
C ALA A 90 7.30 16.54 0.17
N ASN A 91 7.81 16.44 -1.05
CA ASN A 91 7.16 16.99 -2.24
C ASN A 91 5.85 16.27 -2.56
N GLU A 92 5.85 14.93 -2.55
CA GLU A 92 4.62 14.14 -2.75
C GLU A 92 3.55 14.47 -1.72
N LYS A 93 3.93 14.66 -0.45
CA LYS A 93 3.01 15.09 0.60
C LYS A 93 2.39 16.45 0.28
N SER A 94 3.20 17.42 -0.15
CA SER A 94 2.73 18.75 -0.53
C SER A 94 1.72 18.68 -1.70
N ASP A 95 2.03 17.90 -2.73
CA ASP A 95 1.15 17.72 -3.88
C ASP A 95 -0.19 17.07 -3.50
N LEU A 96 -0.15 16.06 -2.61
CA LEU A 96 -1.36 15.41 -2.10
C LEU A 96 -2.20 16.35 -1.24
N GLU A 97 -1.59 17.21 -0.43
CA GLU A 97 -2.30 18.24 0.34
C GLU A 97 -3.02 19.23 -0.58
N GLU A 98 -2.38 19.64 -1.68
CA GLU A 98 -3.00 20.52 -2.68
C GLU A 98 -4.16 19.84 -3.42
N GLN A 99 -4.00 18.56 -3.80
CA GLN A 99 -5.08 17.77 -4.41
C GLN A 99 -6.27 17.60 -3.45
N LEU A 100 -6.01 17.33 -2.17
CA LEU A 100 -7.05 17.20 -1.16
C LEU A 100 -7.82 18.52 -0.99
N ALA A 101 -7.13 19.66 -1.00
CA ALA A 101 -7.77 20.98 -0.96
C ALA A 101 -8.68 21.20 -2.18
N ARG A 102 -8.23 20.85 -3.39
CA ARG A 102 -9.05 20.92 -4.62
C ARG A 102 -10.30 20.05 -4.54
N VAL A 103 -10.16 18.79 -4.11
CA VAL A 103 -11.30 17.86 -3.98
C VAL A 103 -12.31 18.36 -2.93
N ARG A 104 -11.86 18.93 -1.82
CA ARG A 104 -12.75 19.55 -0.83
C ARG A 104 -13.52 20.72 -1.42
N GLN A 105 -12.83 21.61 -2.13
CA GLN A 105 -13.47 22.74 -2.80
C GLN A 105 -14.51 22.30 -3.84
N GLU A 106 -14.23 21.25 -4.62
CA GLU A 106 -15.21 20.67 -5.53
C GLU A 106 -16.42 20.06 -4.79
N GLY A 107 -16.18 19.40 -3.66
CA GLY A 107 -17.23 18.88 -2.78
C GLY A 107 -18.16 19.99 -2.29
N ASP A 108 -17.59 21.08 -1.77
CA ASP A 108 -18.35 22.24 -1.29
C ASP A 108 -19.14 22.91 -2.42
N GLN A 109 -18.56 23.01 -3.62
CA GLN A 109 -19.26 23.53 -4.79
C GLN A 109 -20.44 22.63 -5.22
N ARG A 110 -20.25 21.31 -5.22
CA ARG A 110 -21.33 20.36 -5.53
C ARG A 110 -22.44 20.42 -4.49
N GLN A 111 -22.09 20.52 -3.21
CA GLN A 111 -23.06 20.66 -2.14
C GLN A 111 -23.86 21.96 -2.29
N ALA A 112 -23.20 23.09 -2.51
CA ALA A 112 -23.88 24.36 -2.74
C ALA A 112 -24.82 24.33 -3.95
N ARG A 113 -24.44 23.60 -5.02
CA ARG A 113 -25.34 23.36 -6.18
C ARG A 113 -26.54 22.51 -5.80
N LEU A 114 -26.37 21.46 -5.00
CA LEU A 114 -27.49 20.64 -4.51
C LEU A 114 -28.44 21.47 -3.65
N ASP A 115 -27.93 22.24 -2.69
CA ASP A 115 -28.73 23.12 -1.84
C ASP A 115 -29.49 24.15 -2.68
N HIS A 116 -28.85 24.68 -3.72
CA HIS A 116 -29.48 25.59 -4.67
C HIS A 116 -30.61 24.92 -5.47
N PHE A 117 -30.38 23.71 -5.99
CA PHE A 117 -31.43 22.93 -6.66
C PHE A 117 -32.57 22.60 -5.71
N GLU A 118 -32.28 22.16 -4.48
CA GLU A 118 -33.29 21.86 -3.47
C GLU A 118 -34.14 23.09 -3.15
N ALA A 119 -33.51 24.26 -2.98
CA ALA A 119 -34.23 25.51 -2.78
C ALA A 119 -35.09 25.91 -3.99
N GLN A 120 -34.64 25.65 -5.21
CA GLN A 120 -35.46 25.87 -6.41
C GLN A 120 -36.66 24.91 -6.49
N VAL A 121 -36.45 23.64 -6.18
CA VAL A 121 -37.51 22.62 -6.14
C VAL A 121 -38.59 23.00 -5.11
N ARG A 122 -38.17 23.39 -3.90
CA ARG A 122 -39.08 23.89 -2.85
C ARG A 122 -39.84 25.16 -3.27
N LYS A 123 -39.17 26.11 -3.94
CA LYS A 123 -39.82 27.32 -4.48
C LYS A 123 -40.79 27.02 -5.62
N GLY A 124 -40.57 25.95 -6.37
CA GLY A 124 -41.47 25.47 -7.43
C GLY A 124 -42.73 24.76 -6.92
N GLY A 125 -42.92 24.65 -5.59
CA GLY A 125 -44.08 23.97 -5.00
C GLY A 125 -44.07 22.46 -5.19
N ILE A 126 -42.93 21.88 -5.59
CA ILE A 126 -42.73 20.44 -5.63
C ILE A 126 -42.20 20.05 -4.26
N ASP A 127 -43.10 19.89 -3.29
CA ASP A 127 -42.79 19.05 -2.15
C ASP A 127 -42.45 17.64 -2.68
N PRO A 128 -41.44 16.94 -2.15
CA PRO A 128 -41.22 15.55 -2.51
C PRO A 128 -42.54 14.80 -2.30
N PRO A 129 -43.01 14.01 -3.29
CA PRO A 129 -44.33 13.39 -3.25
C PRO A 129 -44.54 12.64 -1.93
N PRO A 130 -45.62 12.90 -1.18
CA PRO A 130 -45.87 12.28 0.12
C PRO A 130 -46.26 10.79 0.01
N CYS A 131 -46.07 10.13 -1.14
CA CYS A 131 -46.57 8.78 -1.34
C CYS A 131 -45.83 7.76 -0.49
N MET A 132 -46.55 7.39 0.57
CA MET A 132 -46.41 6.16 1.31
C MET A 132 -45.04 5.98 1.95
N LEU A 133 -44.66 6.98 2.75
CA LEU A 133 -43.70 6.78 3.83
C LEU A 133 -44.35 5.90 4.91
N ILE A 134 -44.26 4.57 4.78
CA ILE A 134 -44.46 3.70 5.95
C ILE A 134 -43.15 3.76 6.74
N ALA A 135 -43.19 4.39 7.92
CA ALA A 135 -42.01 4.63 8.76
C ALA A 135 -40.87 5.38 8.03
N GLY A 136 -41.20 6.37 7.19
CA GLY A 136 -40.19 7.21 6.52
C GLY A 136 -39.52 6.58 5.29
N ARG A 137 -40.03 5.45 4.78
CA ARG A 137 -39.53 4.81 3.55
C ARG A 137 -40.62 4.74 2.48
N PRO A 138 -40.35 5.15 1.23
CA PRO A 138 -41.31 5.03 0.14
C PRO A 138 -41.61 3.55 -0.13
N GLN A 139 -42.88 3.25 -0.41
CA GLN A 139 -43.33 1.89 -0.68
C GLN A 139 -43.49 1.63 -2.18
N PRO A 140 -42.95 0.51 -2.71
CA PRO A 140 -43.16 0.10 -4.09
C PRO A 140 -44.65 -0.16 -4.35
N LEU A 141 -45.17 0.41 -5.45
CA LEU A 141 -46.53 0.13 -5.95
C LEU A 141 -46.55 -1.16 -6.78
N VAL A 142 -45.47 -1.38 -7.53
CA VAL A 142 -45.32 -2.51 -8.43
C VAL A 142 -43.91 -3.10 -8.31
N GLU A 143 -43.79 -4.38 -8.55
CA GLU A 143 -42.56 -5.09 -8.81
C GLU A 143 -42.49 -5.35 -10.32
N VAL A 144 -41.37 -5.02 -10.94
CA VAL A 144 -41.13 -5.16 -12.37
C VAL A 144 -39.98 -6.15 -12.55
N THR A 145 -40.29 -7.33 -13.03
CA THR A 145 -39.30 -8.33 -13.45
C THR A 145 -38.96 -8.15 -14.92
N ILE A 146 -37.68 -7.95 -15.21
CA ILE A 146 -37.18 -7.82 -16.58
C ILE A 146 -36.89 -9.22 -17.12
N LEU A 147 -37.67 -9.64 -18.12
CA LEU A 147 -37.50 -10.90 -18.84
C LEU A 147 -36.63 -10.70 -20.10
N SER A 148 -36.07 -11.80 -20.61
CA SER A 148 -35.34 -11.80 -21.88
C SER A 148 -36.24 -11.43 -23.07
N GLY A 149 -35.72 -10.68 -24.03
CA GLY A 149 -36.47 -10.23 -25.22
C GLY A 149 -37.28 -8.95 -24.99
N GLY A 150 -36.99 -8.20 -23.94
CA GLY A 150 -37.58 -6.91 -23.63
C GLY A 150 -38.99 -6.96 -23.06
N LEU A 151 -39.46 -8.14 -22.70
CA LEU A 151 -40.72 -8.35 -22.01
C LEU A 151 -40.55 -8.05 -20.51
N LEU A 152 -41.61 -7.53 -19.90
CA LEU A 152 -41.66 -7.20 -18.48
C LEU A 152 -42.77 -8.00 -17.82
N GLU A 153 -42.51 -8.57 -16.65
CA GLU A 153 -43.56 -9.06 -15.77
C GLU A 153 -43.78 -8.02 -14.67
N VAL A 154 -44.98 -7.47 -14.58
CA VAL A 154 -45.30 -6.45 -13.58
C VAL A 154 -46.28 -7.04 -12.57
N SER A 155 -45.85 -7.16 -11.32
CA SER A 155 -46.66 -7.64 -10.20
C SER A 155 -47.02 -6.45 -9.31
N PRO A 156 -48.29 -6.11 -9.11
CA PRO A 156 -48.64 -5.12 -8.10
C PRO A 156 -48.34 -5.69 -6.72
N LEU A 157 -47.74 -4.87 -5.84
CA LEU A 157 -47.57 -5.27 -4.46
C LEU A 157 -48.92 -5.16 -3.72
N GLU A 158 -49.21 -6.16 -2.89
CA GLU A 158 -50.40 -6.22 -2.05
C GLU A 158 -50.27 -5.16 -0.94
N LEU A 159 -50.74 -3.93 -1.21
CA LEU A 159 -50.59 -2.79 -0.30
C LEU A 159 -51.74 -2.63 0.70
N GLY A 160 -52.36 -3.73 1.14
CA GLY A 160 -53.45 -3.69 2.13
C GLY A 160 -54.54 -2.67 1.77
N THR A 161 -54.80 -1.70 2.67
CA THR A 161 -55.79 -0.61 2.47
C THR A 161 -55.51 0.28 1.25
N PHE A 162 -54.25 0.41 0.80
CA PHE A 162 -53.91 1.17 -0.40
C PHE A 162 -54.20 0.39 -1.70
N GLY A 163 -54.44 -0.92 -1.62
CA GLY A 163 -54.79 -1.75 -2.78
C GLY A 163 -56.15 -1.36 -3.41
N GLN A 164 -57.09 -0.84 -2.61
CA GLN A 164 -58.36 -0.33 -3.12
C GLN A 164 -58.15 0.96 -3.92
N LEU A 165 -57.34 1.88 -3.39
CA LEU A 165 -57.03 3.16 -4.05
C LEU A 165 -56.19 2.97 -5.32
N ALA A 166 -55.23 2.04 -5.30
CA ALA A 166 -54.44 1.69 -6.46
C ALA A 166 -55.32 1.05 -7.57
N GLY A 167 -56.39 0.34 -7.19
CA GLY A 167 -57.36 -0.26 -8.10
C GLY A 167 -58.24 0.75 -8.87
N GLU A 168 -58.19 2.03 -8.52
CA GLU A 168 -58.84 3.15 -9.22
C GLU A 168 -57.94 3.78 -10.29
N ILE A 169 -56.63 3.51 -10.25
CA ILE A 169 -55.67 4.01 -11.22
C ILE A 169 -55.93 3.31 -12.57
N PRO A 170 -56.20 4.06 -13.66
CA PRO A 170 -56.38 3.47 -14.98
C PRO A 170 -55.19 2.64 -15.42
N GLY A 171 -55.44 1.43 -15.91
CA GLY A 171 -54.41 0.48 -16.31
C GLY A 171 -53.78 -0.33 -15.17
N TYR A 172 -53.99 0.02 -13.90
CA TYR A 172 -53.42 -0.72 -12.77
C TYR A 172 -54.02 -2.13 -12.59
N ARG A 173 -55.31 -2.29 -12.89
CA ARG A 173 -55.93 -3.64 -12.95
C ARG A 173 -55.37 -4.45 -14.12
N ASP A 174 -55.06 -3.80 -15.23
CA ASP A 174 -54.53 -4.47 -16.42
C ASP A 174 -53.11 -5.01 -16.17
N LEU A 175 -52.35 -4.38 -15.24
CA LEU A 175 -51.08 -4.91 -14.72
C LEU A 175 -51.26 -6.20 -13.90
N ARG A 176 -52.43 -6.44 -13.27
CA ARG A 176 -52.70 -7.70 -12.55
C ARG A 176 -52.93 -8.88 -13.49
N THR A 177 -53.59 -8.63 -14.62
CA THR A 177 -54.11 -9.69 -15.48
C THR A 177 -53.26 -9.96 -16.71
N THR A 178 -52.45 -8.99 -17.13
CA THR A 178 -51.69 -9.09 -18.38
C THR A 178 -50.22 -9.31 -18.05
N LYS A 179 -49.72 -10.52 -18.30
CA LYS A 179 -48.31 -10.89 -18.13
C LYS A 179 -47.91 -11.91 -19.21
N PRO A 180 -46.76 -11.76 -19.88
CA PRO A 180 -45.84 -10.61 -19.84
C PRO A 180 -46.38 -9.40 -20.62
N ILE A 181 -45.92 -8.19 -20.28
CA ILE A 181 -46.25 -6.95 -20.98
C ILE A 181 -45.08 -6.40 -21.78
N ALA A 182 -45.39 -5.79 -22.93
CA ALA A 182 -44.41 -5.01 -23.69
C ALA A 182 -44.09 -3.70 -22.97
N ARG A 183 -42.89 -3.15 -23.22
CA ARG A 183 -42.41 -1.90 -22.61
C ARG A 183 -43.33 -0.73 -22.94
N GLU A 184 -43.78 -0.67 -24.19
CA GLU A 184 -44.67 0.37 -24.70
C GLU A 184 -46.03 0.36 -23.99
N SER A 185 -46.52 -0.84 -23.67
CA SER A 185 -47.75 -1.01 -22.87
C SER A 185 -47.56 -0.50 -21.45
N LEU A 186 -46.41 -0.79 -20.81
CA LEU A 186 -46.10 -0.27 -19.49
C LEU A 186 -46.00 1.26 -19.48
N ALA A 187 -45.33 1.87 -20.45
CA ALA A 187 -45.27 3.32 -20.57
C ALA A 187 -46.62 3.96 -20.91
N SER A 188 -47.48 3.28 -21.67
CA SER A 188 -48.86 3.72 -21.88
C SER A 188 -49.64 3.76 -20.56
N ILE A 189 -49.53 2.72 -19.74
CA ILE A 189 -50.18 2.64 -18.43
C ILE A 189 -49.64 3.72 -17.49
N ALA A 190 -48.31 3.90 -17.42
CA ALA A 190 -47.69 4.95 -16.61
C ALA A 190 -48.18 6.36 -17.01
N ARG A 191 -48.29 6.64 -18.32
CA ARG A 191 -48.82 7.92 -18.83
C ARG A 191 -50.29 8.12 -18.52
N GLN A 192 -51.11 7.07 -18.64
CA GLN A 192 -52.55 7.14 -18.33
C GLN A 192 -52.79 7.41 -16.85
N ALA A 193 -52.05 6.74 -15.97
CA ALA A 193 -52.09 6.99 -14.55
C ALA A 193 -51.61 8.40 -14.18
N HIS A 194 -50.55 8.89 -14.83
CA HIS A 194 -50.08 10.26 -14.68
C HIS A 194 -51.12 11.30 -15.13
N ALA A 195 -51.83 11.03 -16.22
CA ALA A 195 -52.91 11.90 -16.69
C ALA A 195 -54.11 11.87 -15.73
N TRP A 196 -54.46 10.68 -15.21
CA TRP A 196 -55.54 10.50 -14.24
C TRP A 196 -55.24 11.18 -12.90
N GLY A 197 -54.02 11.08 -12.38
CA GLY A 197 -53.63 11.82 -11.18
C GLY A 197 -53.82 13.31 -11.34
N ARG A 198 -53.38 13.85 -12.48
CA ARG A 198 -53.52 15.29 -12.77
C ARG A 198 -54.98 15.71 -12.85
N SER A 199 -55.83 14.90 -13.48
CA SER A 199 -57.26 15.25 -13.65
C SER A 199 -58.06 15.12 -12.36
N THR A 200 -57.67 14.22 -11.46
CA THR A 200 -58.34 13.98 -10.17
C THR A 200 -57.74 14.77 -9.02
N GLN A 201 -56.65 15.52 -9.26
CA GLN A 201 -55.81 16.13 -8.21
C GLN A 201 -55.37 15.10 -7.16
N ASN A 202 -55.26 13.83 -7.56
CA ASN A 202 -54.79 12.76 -6.69
C ASN A 202 -53.26 12.67 -6.81
N SER A 203 -52.56 13.02 -5.74
CA SER A 203 -51.09 12.99 -5.68
C SER A 203 -50.52 11.62 -6.05
N LEU A 204 -51.26 10.53 -5.81
CA LEU A 204 -50.88 9.16 -6.21
C LEU A 204 -50.75 8.96 -7.72
N GLY A 205 -51.44 9.75 -8.53
CA GLY A 205 -51.32 9.61 -9.98
C GLY A 205 -50.28 10.56 -10.59
N TYR A 206 -50.12 11.81 -10.13
CA TYR A 206 -49.23 12.79 -10.80
C TYR A 206 -47.95 13.17 -10.07
N GLU A 207 -47.87 12.96 -8.75
CA GLU A 207 -46.65 13.20 -7.96
C GLU A 207 -45.91 11.88 -7.73
N CYS A 208 -46.66 10.80 -7.56
CA CYS A 208 -46.13 9.47 -7.32
C CYS A 208 -45.75 8.82 -8.64
N VAL A 209 -44.54 9.13 -9.10
CA VAL A 209 -43.84 8.29 -10.07
C VAL A 209 -43.86 6.87 -9.50
N PHE A 210 -44.49 5.94 -10.22
CA PHE A 210 -44.68 4.57 -9.76
C PHE A 210 -43.37 4.01 -9.22
N TYR A 211 -43.37 3.64 -7.95
CA TYR A 211 -42.19 3.04 -7.37
C TYR A 211 -42.17 1.57 -7.81
N ALA A 212 -41.13 1.22 -8.55
CA ALA A 212 -40.93 -0.12 -9.09
C ALA A 212 -39.77 -0.82 -8.39
N GLN A 213 -40.00 -2.00 -7.81
CA GLN A 213 -38.93 -2.91 -7.43
C GLN A 213 -38.47 -3.67 -8.68
N ILE A 214 -37.19 -3.56 -9.06
CA ILE A 214 -36.69 -4.20 -10.28
C ILE A 214 -36.05 -5.55 -9.95
N VAL A 215 -36.59 -6.62 -10.54
CA VAL A 215 -35.98 -7.96 -10.53
C VAL A 215 -35.40 -8.24 -11.91
N ILE A 216 -34.15 -8.65 -11.99
CA ILE A 216 -33.46 -8.87 -13.27
C ILE A 216 -33.29 -10.36 -13.51
N GLU A 217 -33.88 -10.87 -14.60
CA GLU A 217 -33.69 -12.25 -15.07
C GLU A 217 -33.06 -12.33 -16.48
N THR A 218 -32.68 -11.20 -17.08
CA THR A 218 -31.98 -11.16 -18.39
C THR A 218 -30.49 -11.48 -18.27
N GLN A 219 -29.94 -12.13 -19.30
CA GLN A 219 -28.50 -12.45 -19.42
C GLN A 219 -27.69 -11.38 -20.17
N SER A 220 -28.33 -10.35 -20.76
CA SER A 220 -27.65 -9.33 -21.59
C SER A 220 -27.51 -7.98 -20.87
N VAL A 221 -26.28 -7.52 -20.70
CA VAL A 221 -25.95 -6.20 -20.11
C VAL A 221 -26.50 -5.04 -20.94
N GLU A 222 -26.52 -5.18 -22.27
CA GLU A 222 -27.05 -4.16 -23.17
C GLU A 222 -28.57 -4.03 -23.04
N GLU A 223 -29.27 -5.17 -22.95
CA GLU A 223 -30.72 -5.21 -22.76
C GLU A 223 -31.11 -4.66 -21.39
N LEU A 224 -30.31 -4.97 -20.36
CA LEU A 224 -30.45 -4.41 -19.03
C LEU A 224 -30.30 -2.88 -19.03
N ALA A 225 -29.26 -2.34 -19.65
CA ALA A 225 -29.02 -0.90 -19.70
C ALA A 225 -30.16 -0.15 -20.43
N LYS A 226 -30.64 -0.70 -21.55
CA LYS A 226 -31.79 -0.15 -22.30
C LYS A 226 -33.07 -0.19 -21.48
N THR A 227 -33.30 -1.29 -20.76
CA THR A 227 -34.52 -1.47 -19.97
C THR A 227 -34.50 -0.61 -18.69
N LEU A 228 -33.35 -0.49 -18.01
CA LEU A 228 -33.20 0.41 -16.85
C LEU A 228 -33.37 1.87 -17.22
N THR A 229 -32.78 2.30 -18.35
CA THR A 229 -32.98 3.66 -18.87
C THR A 229 -34.45 3.94 -19.13
N TYR A 230 -35.16 2.97 -19.72
CA TYR A 230 -36.58 3.08 -20.01
C TYR A 230 -37.44 3.09 -18.74
N VAL A 231 -37.17 2.22 -17.77
CA VAL A 231 -37.90 2.18 -16.50
C VAL A 231 -37.67 3.48 -15.73
N ASN A 232 -36.45 4.00 -15.68
CA ASN A 232 -36.15 5.26 -14.99
C ASN A 232 -36.79 6.51 -15.63
N GLU A 233 -37.24 6.44 -16.89
CA GLU A 233 -37.98 7.52 -17.54
C GLU A 233 -39.42 7.64 -16.99
N TYR A 234 -40.01 6.52 -16.54
CA TYR A 234 -41.41 6.46 -16.12
C TYR A 234 -41.61 6.05 -14.64
N PHE A 235 -40.58 5.52 -13.98
CA PHE A 235 -40.59 4.95 -12.63
C PHE A 235 -39.40 5.50 -11.82
N TYR A 236 -39.61 5.79 -10.53
CA TYR A 236 -38.54 6.24 -9.65
C TYR A 236 -37.88 5.02 -9.02
N THR A 237 -36.57 4.86 -9.21
CA THR A 237 -35.77 3.81 -8.55
C THR A 237 -34.95 4.46 -7.43
N GLN A 238 -35.32 4.21 -6.17
CA GLN A 238 -34.72 4.97 -5.05
C GLN A 238 -33.28 4.58 -4.75
N ASN A 239 -32.82 3.40 -5.19
CA ASN A 239 -31.52 2.92 -4.80
C ASN A 239 -30.91 1.96 -5.83
N PRO A 240 -29.74 2.25 -6.41
CA PRO A 240 -28.98 1.29 -7.21
C PRO A 240 -28.65 0.00 -6.44
N THR A 241 -28.65 0.07 -5.10
CA THR A 241 -28.38 -1.08 -4.21
C THR A 241 -29.58 -1.99 -3.97
N ASP A 242 -30.81 -1.55 -4.28
CA ASP A 242 -32.03 -2.37 -4.19
C ASP A 242 -32.32 -3.16 -5.48
N ILE A 243 -31.51 -2.95 -6.52
CA ILE A 243 -31.52 -3.78 -7.73
C ILE A 243 -30.98 -5.17 -7.36
N ARG A 244 -31.90 -6.11 -7.07
CA ARG A 244 -31.53 -7.51 -6.89
C ARG A 244 -31.28 -8.14 -8.26
N ALA A 245 -30.04 -8.02 -8.73
CA ALA A 245 -29.57 -8.75 -9.89
C ALA A 245 -29.33 -10.22 -9.51
N PHE A 246 -30.27 -11.11 -9.83
CA PHE A 246 -30.01 -12.54 -9.79
C PHE A 246 -29.35 -12.95 -11.10
N TYR A 247 -28.02 -12.90 -11.14
CA TYR A 247 -27.28 -13.58 -12.18
C TYR A 247 -27.42 -15.10 -11.97
N ARG A 248 -28.45 -15.71 -12.57
CA ARG A 248 -28.49 -17.15 -12.77
C ARG A 248 -27.44 -17.46 -13.85
N ARG A 249 -26.20 -17.66 -13.41
CA ARG A 249 -25.15 -18.27 -14.23
C ARG A 249 -25.63 -19.68 -14.52
N GLU A 250 -26.21 -19.92 -15.70
CA GLU A 250 -26.49 -21.28 -16.12
C GLU A 250 -25.18 -22.07 -16.07
N GLY A 251 -25.26 -23.18 -15.35
CA GLY A 251 -24.20 -24.17 -15.32
C GLY A 251 -23.93 -24.70 -16.72
N ARG A 252 -22.70 -25.18 -16.87
CA ARG A 252 -22.42 -26.33 -17.74
C ARG A 252 -23.39 -27.47 -17.46
#